data_AF-A0A168EEK5-F1
#
_entry.id   AF-A0A168EEK5-F1
#
_cell.length_a   1.000
_cell.length_b   1.000
_cell.length_c   1.000
_cell.angle_alpha   90.00
_cell.angle_beta   90.00
_cell.angle_gamma   90.00
#
_symmetry.space_group_name_H-M   'P 1'
#
loop_
_entity.id
_entity.type
_entity.pdbx_description
1 polymer ?
#
loop_
_entity_poly.entity_id
_entity_poly.type
_entity_poly.pdbx_seq_one_letter_code
_entity_poly.pdbx_strand_id
1 'polypeptide(L)'
;MYARYNQIPYPTHKSPMDGDTAHRDLDWIAAARTDRVFALAPSPRGPVPRAAKLRLLQTAFWPALARWVEARQEVLPGGTLVGGWWRADMLGMLDWYRDCLGLVPRWDDAVAAHRDGVWRDALLSSPWFHWPEFFHLLKEPVRDAEGRLVTEEATGGVLYRDRDPRGEGMEDAFMDVWEAVANKRPLKKTARGEFILPHMLPPRGEWKRIQQQRRKLMAQEAAEIGPCASC
;
A
#
# COMPACT_ATOMS: atom_id res chain seq x y z
N MET A 1 14.54 -21.35 -27.46
CA MET A 1 15.47 -20.34 -26.92
C MET A 1 14.67 -19.18 -26.36
N TYR A 2 14.47 -19.13 -25.04
CA TYR A 2 13.84 -17.98 -24.40
C TYR A 2 14.85 -16.84 -24.41
N ALA A 3 14.60 -15.82 -25.23
CA ALA A 3 15.38 -14.61 -25.15
C ALA A 3 15.30 -14.12 -23.69
N ARG A 4 16.48 -14.00 -23.07
CA ARG A 4 16.67 -13.20 -21.86
C ARG A 4 16.34 -11.78 -22.25
N TYR A 5 15.06 -11.45 -22.28
CA TYR A 5 14.61 -10.09 -22.54
C TYR A 5 15.11 -9.27 -21.36
N ASN A 6 16.00 -8.33 -21.68
CA ASN A 6 16.55 -7.36 -20.77
C ASN A 6 15.41 -6.77 -19.91
N GLN A 7 15.27 -7.26 -18.68
CA GLN A 7 14.61 -6.49 -17.64
C GLN A 7 15.42 -5.20 -17.59
N ILE A 8 14.84 -4.10 -18.07
CA ILE A 8 15.43 -2.79 -17.80
C ILE A 8 15.50 -2.73 -16.28
N PRO A 9 16.68 -2.55 -15.68
CA PRO A 9 16.79 -2.45 -14.23
C PRO A 9 15.87 -1.31 -13.81
N TYR A 10 14.82 -1.63 -13.04
CA TYR A 10 13.98 -0.61 -12.44
C TYR A 10 14.91 0.40 -11.75
N PRO A 11 14.73 1.71 -11.95
CA PRO A 11 15.73 2.70 -11.59
C PRO A 11 16.19 2.52 -10.13
N THR A 12 17.48 2.22 -9.97
CA THR A 12 18.12 1.91 -8.70
C THR A 12 18.64 3.16 -7.97
N HIS A 13 18.61 4.32 -8.64
CA HIS A 13 19.15 5.58 -8.17
C HIS A 13 18.25 6.68 -8.75
N LYS A 14 17.69 7.52 -7.88
CA LYS A 14 16.54 8.43 -8.06
C LYS A 14 15.16 7.77 -7.97
N SER A 15 14.48 8.08 -6.86
CA SER A 15 13.02 8.28 -6.84
C SER A 15 12.71 9.53 -7.69
N PRO A 16 11.54 9.61 -8.34
CA PRO A 16 11.13 10.69 -9.26
C PRO A 16 10.87 12.05 -8.59
N MET A 17 11.76 12.47 -7.69
CA MET A 17 11.38 13.25 -6.51
C MET A 17 12.30 14.39 -6.11
N ASP A 18 13.44 14.52 -6.77
CA ASP A 18 14.20 15.77 -6.71
C ASP A 18 13.79 16.64 -7.89
N GLY A 19 12.85 17.54 -7.62
CA GLY A 19 12.33 18.50 -8.56
C GLY A 19 10.87 18.75 -8.24
N ASP A 20 10.41 19.99 -8.40
CA ASP A 20 8.99 20.29 -8.33
C ASP A 20 8.20 19.24 -9.15
N THR A 21 6.98 18.94 -8.73
CA THR A 21 6.11 17.91 -9.32
C THR A 21 5.88 17.99 -10.85
N ALA A 22 6.45 18.97 -11.58
CA ALA A 22 6.45 19.06 -13.03
C ALA A 22 7.50 18.18 -13.74
N HIS A 23 8.58 17.75 -13.08
CA HIS A 23 9.63 16.97 -13.73
C HIS A 23 9.48 15.48 -13.47
N ARG A 24 8.49 14.87 -14.14
CA ARG A 24 8.40 13.40 -14.23
C ARG A 24 9.76 12.87 -14.73
N ASP A 25 10.34 11.93 -14.00
CA ASP A 25 11.57 11.29 -14.45
C ASP A 25 11.27 10.48 -15.72
N LEU A 26 11.84 10.92 -16.85
CA LEU A 26 11.66 10.29 -18.16
C LEU A 26 12.05 8.81 -18.12
N ASP A 27 12.96 8.42 -17.21
CA ASP A 27 13.41 7.05 -17.04
C ASP A 27 12.33 6.14 -16.44
N TRP A 28 11.53 6.65 -15.49
CA TRP A 28 10.40 5.91 -14.92
C TRP A 28 9.25 5.83 -15.92
N ILE A 29 8.90 6.94 -16.57
CA ILE A 29 7.92 6.95 -17.67
C ILE A 29 8.34 5.95 -18.76
N ALA A 30 9.61 5.98 -19.17
CA ALA A 30 10.15 5.04 -20.15
C ALA A 30 10.07 3.61 -19.65
N ALA A 31 10.38 3.34 -18.38
CA ALA A 31 10.25 2.02 -17.77
C ALA A 31 8.79 1.49 -17.80
N ALA A 32 7.77 2.29 -17.43
CA ALA A 32 6.38 1.85 -17.62
C ALA A 32 6.01 1.75 -19.11
N ARG A 33 6.39 2.71 -19.94
CA ARG A 33 6.07 2.69 -21.37
C ARG A 33 6.78 1.60 -22.15
N THR A 34 7.75 0.91 -21.56
CA THR A 34 8.44 -0.25 -22.16
C THR A 34 8.07 -1.56 -21.47
N ASP A 35 7.60 -1.52 -20.23
CA ASP A 35 7.03 -2.70 -19.56
C ASP A 35 5.72 -3.08 -20.23
N ARG A 36 5.67 -4.31 -20.75
CA ARG A 36 4.49 -4.83 -21.47
C ARG A 36 3.18 -4.74 -20.67
N VAL A 37 3.23 -4.71 -19.34
CA VAL A 37 2.06 -4.58 -18.46
C VAL A 37 1.43 -3.19 -18.55
N PHE A 38 2.23 -2.14 -18.77
CA PHE A 38 1.77 -0.76 -18.86
C PHE A 38 1.79 -0.21 -20.30
N ALA A 39 2.71 -0.69 -21.14
CA ALA A 39 2.97 -0.26 -22.51
C ALA A 39 2.04 -0.87 -23.57
N LEU A 40 1.56 -2.10 -23.36
CA LEU A 40 0.82 -2.79 -24.40
C LEU A 40 -0.60 -2.21 -24.52
N ALA A 41 -0.85 -1.59 -25.67
CA ALA A 41 -2.18 -1.51 -26.28
C ALA A 41 -2.86 -2.89 -26.24
N PRO A 42 -4.20 -2.94 -26.17
CA PRO A 42 -4.95 -4.19 -26.04
C PRO A 42 -4.41 -5.25 -27.00
N SER A 43 -3.90 -6.33 -26.41
CA SER A 43 -3.49 -7.53 -27.13
C SER A 43 -4.68 -8.09 -27.90
N PRO A 44 -4.50 -8.92 -28.93
CA PRO A 44 -5.59 -9.77 -29.44
C PRO A 44 -6.22 -10.67 -28.35
N ARG A 45 -5.61 -10.75 -27.16
CA ARG A 45 -6.15 -11.37 -25.93
C ARG A 45 -6.84 -10.40 -24.96
N GLY A 46 -7.04 -9.14 -25.34
CA GLY A 46 -7.66 -8.08 -24.53
C GLY A 46 -6.67 -7.12 -23.83
N PRO A 47 -7.17 -6.04 -23.21
CA PRO A 47 -6.36 -5.10 -22.43
C PRO A 47 -5.74 -5.78 -21.19
N VAL A 48 -4.57 -5.31 -20.75
CA VAL A 48 -3.93 -5.81 -19.53
C VAL A 48 -4.86 -5.56 -18.33
N PRO A 49 -5.21 -6.59 -17.53
CA PRO A 49 -6.12 -6.43 -16.41
C PRO A 49 -5.59 -5.46 -15.35
N ARG A 50 -6.49 -4.67 -14.75
CA ARG A 50 -6.19 -3.77 -13.61
C ARG A 50 -5.36 -4.47 -12.52
N ALA A 51 -5.72 -5.72 -12.20
CA ALA A 51 -5.03 -6.51 -11.18
C ALA A 51 -3.56 -6.79 -11.51
N ALA A 52 -3.21 -6.97 -12.79
CA ALA A 52 -1.81 -7.18 -13.19
C ALA A 52 -0.99 -5.90 -13.01
N LYS A 53 -1.57 -4.74 -13.35
CA LYS A 53 -0.98 -3.42 -13.13
C LYS A 53 -0.74 -3.14 -11.64
N LEU A 54 -1.76 -3.37 -10.81
CA LEU A 54 -1.64 -3.22 -9.34
C LEU A 54 -0.59 -4.16 -8.75
N ARG A 55 -0.51 -5.41 -9.23
CA ARG A 55 0.51 -6.35 -8.79
C ARG A 55 1.92 -5.86 -9.12
N LEU A 56 2.13 -5.26 -10.29
CA LEU A 56 3.43 -4.72 -10.67
C LEU A 56 3.83 -3.51 -9.81
N LEU A 57 2.89 -2.59 -9.57
CA LEU A 57 3.07 -1.48 -8.63
C LEU A 57 3.45 -1.99 -7.23
N GLN A 58 2.79 -3.05 -6.81
CA GLN A 58 3.06 -3.74 -5.56
C GLN A 58 4.42 -4.40 -5.48
N THR A 59 4.83 -5.19 -6.48
CA THR A 59 6.02 -6.05 -6.39
C THR A 59 7.31 -5.34 -6.81
N ALA A 60 7.22 -4.27 -7.61
CA ALA A 60 8.39 -3.57 -8.14
C ALA A 60 8.48 -2.14 -7.61
N PHE A 61 7.43 -1.32 -7.84
CA PHE A 61 7.48 0.12 -7.58
C PHE A 61 7.54 0.44 -6.09
N TRP A 62 6.65 -0.15 -5.28
CA TRP A 62 6.65 0.05 -3.83
C TRP A 62 8.00 -0.32 -3.19
N PRO A 63 8.59 -1.50 -3.46
CA PRO A 63 9.92 -1.83 -2.96
C PRO A 63 11.04 -0.91 -3.45
N ALA A 64 11.00 -0.47 -4.71
CA ALA A 64 12.02 0.43 -5.25
C ALA A 64 11.99 1.79 -4.55
N LEU A 65 10.79 2.39 -4.44
CA LEU A 65 10.59 3.66 -3.74
C LEU A 65 10.99 3.55 -2.27
N ALA A 66 10.54 2.50 -1.57
CA ALA A 66 10.87 2.30 -0.16
C ALA A 66 12.38 2.10 0.08
N ARG A 67 13.08 1.33 -0.77
CA ARG A 67 14.55 1.21 -0.69
C ARG A 67 15.25 2.55 -0.91
N TRP A 68 14.78 3.34 -1.86
CA TRP A 68 15.36 4.64 -2.14
C TRP A 68 15.19 5.60 -0.95
N VAL A 69 13.99 5.67 -0.36
CA VAL A 69 13.75 6.50 0.83
C VAL A 69 14.63 6.05 1.99
N GLU A 70 14.71 4.75 2.27
CA GLU A 70 15.59 4.22 3.33
C GLU A 70 17.07 4.54 3.10
N ALA A 71 17.53 4.51 1.84
CA ALA A 71 18.95 4.77 1.52
C ALA A 71 19.38 6.22 1.74
N ARG A 72 18.44 7.18 1.72
CA ARG A 72 18.70 8.60 1.98
C ARG A 72 18.34 9.03 3.41
N GLN A 73 17.75 8.14 4.21
CA GLN A 73 17.40 8.44 5.58
C GLN A 73 18.67 8.59 6.42
N GLU A 74 18.80 9.75 7.05
CA GLU A 74 19.87 10.05 7.98
C GLU A 74 19.26 10.39 9.35
N VAL A 75 19.78 9.80 10.41
CA VAL A 75 19.38 10.15 11.78
C VAL A 75 20.46 11.05 12.36
N LEU A 76 20.16 12.34 12.50
CA LEU A 76 21.08 13.33 13.03
C LEU A 76 21.36 13.11 14.53
N PRO A 77 22.48 13.62 15.06
CA PRO A 77 22.73 13.70 16.51
C PRO A 77 21.57 14.46 17.19
N GLY A 78 20.76 13.73 17.97
CA GLY A 78 19.50 14.24 18.54
C GLY A 78 18.25 13.44 18.16
N GLY A 79 18.38 12.46 17.26
CA GLY A 79 17.28 11.55 16.88
C GLY A 79 16.36 12.10 15.78
N THR A 80 16.66 13.27 15.23
CA THR A 80 15.93 13.84 14.11
C THR A 80 16.18 13.04 12.84
N LEU A 81 15.11 12.55 12.21
CA LEU A 81 15.16 11.89 10.91
C LEU A 81 15.17 12.93 9.79
N VAL A 82 16.21 12.91 8.96
CA VAL A 82 16.34 13.68 7.71
C VAL A 82 16.26 12.70 6.53
N GLY A 83 15.73 13.14 5.39
CA GLY A 83 15.59 12.27 4.21
C GLY A 83 14.51 11.18 4.34
N GLY A 84 13.57 11.34 5.27
CA GLY A 84 12.39 10.48 5.39
C GLY A 84 11.44 10.55 4.18
N TRP A 85 10.23 10.04 4.31
CA TRP A 85 9.20 10.18 3.28
C TRP A 85 8.75 11.63 3.17
N TRP A 86 8.77 12.22 1.97
CA TRP A 86 8.24 13.56 1.74
C TRP A 86 6.87 13.50 1.08
N ARG A 87 6.05 14.52 1.30
CA ARG A 87 4.73 14.61 0.67
C ARG A 87 4.80 14.54 -0.85
N ALA A 88 5.85 15.10 -1.45
CA ALA A 88 6.05 14.97 -2.88
C ALA A 88 6.23 13.49 -3.30
N ASP A 89 6.87 12.61 -2.49
CA ASP A 89 7.12 11.19 -2.85
C ASP A 89 5.78 10.47 -2.97
N MET A 90 4.90 10.83 -2.06
CA MET A 90 3.55 10.32 -1.97
C MET A 90 2.68 10.79 -3.14
N LEU A 91 2.76 12.08 -3.49
CA LEU A 91 2.04 12.65 -4.64
C LEU A 91 2.54 12.04 -5.95
N GLY A 92 3.85 11.94 -6.13
CA GLY A 92 4.46 11.31 -7.31
C GLY A 92 4.03 9.85 -7.44
N MET A 93 3.92 9.12 -6.33
CA MET A 93 3.38 7.75 -6.35
C MET A 93 1.91 7.73 -6.78
N LEU A 94 1.04 8.61 -6.27
CA LEU A 94 -0.37 8.66 -6.69
C LEU A 94 -0.52 9.01 -8.17
N ASP A 95 0.23 9.99 -8.66
CA ASP A 95 0.24 10.37 -10.08
C ASP A 95 0.70 9.19 -10.94
N TRP A 96 1.61 8.36 -10.42
CA TRP A 96 2.01 7.13 -11.09
C TRP A 96 0.92 6.06 -11.15
N TYR A 97 0.13 5.88 -10.08
CA TYR A 97 -1.06 5.02 -10.15
C TYR A 97 -2.01 5.51 -11.24
N ARG A 98 -2.22 6.82 -11.35
CA ARG A 98 -3.10 7.40 -12.36
C ARG A 98 -2.64 7.08 -13.76
N ASP A 99 -1.36 7.33 -14.05
CA ASP A 99 -0.76 7.02 -15.35
C ASP A 99 -0.87 5.53 -15.69
N CYS A 100 -0.51 4.67 -14.74
CA CYS A 100 -0.57 3.22 -14.92
C CYS A 100 -1.99 2.73 -15.17
N LEU A 101 -2.97 3.29 -14.49
CA LEU A 101 -4.37 2.87 -14.54
C LEU A 101 -5.19 3.60 -15.62
N GLY A 102 -4.59 4.56 -16.33
CA GLY A 102 -5.29 5.36 -17.34
C GLY A 102 -6.32 6.31 -16.74
N LEU A 103 -6.05 6.83 -15.54
CA LEU A 103 -6.89 7.83 -14.88
C LEU A 103 -6.45 9.24 -15.28
N VAL A 104 -7.32 10.22 -15.01
CA VAL A 104 -7.04 11.63 -15.29
C VAL A 104 -5.90 12.10 -14.39
N PRO A 105 -4.81 12.61 -14.95
CA PRO A 105 -3.72 13.12 -14.14
C PRO A 105 -4.07 14.43 -13.45
N ARG A 106 -3.44 14.68 -12.29
CA ARG A 106 -3.72 15.84 -11.45
C ARG A 106 -3.44 17.20 -12.11
N TRP A 107 -2.46 17.29 -13.01
CA TRP A 107 -2.16 18.54 -13.74
C TRP A 107 -3.13 18.80 -14.90
N ASP A 108 -3.80 17.76 -15.43
CA ASP A 108 -4.79 17.92 -16.48
C ASP A 108 -6.14 18.36 -15.88
N ASP A 109 -6.54 17.73 -14.78
CA ASP A 109 -7.70 18.13 -13.98
C ASP A 109 -7.53 17.69 -12.52
N ALA A 110 -7.19 18.65 -11.66
CA ALA A 110 -6.98 18.38 -10.23
C ALA A 110 -8.28 17.92 -9.54
N VAL A 111 -9.44 18.45 -9.91
CA VAL A 111 -10.72 18.09 -9.29
C VAL A 111 -11.10 16.66 -9.62
N ALA A 112 -10.91 16.25 -10.89
CA ALA A 112 -11.13 14.87 -11.30
C ALA A 112 -10.14 13.91 -10.62
N ALA A 113 -8.86 14.29 -10.54
CA ALA A 113 -7.82 13.49 -9.91
C ALA A 113 -8.09 13.26 -8.42
N HIS A 114 -8.53 14.28 -7.67
CA HIS A 114 -8.86 14.14 -6.24
C HIS A 114 -10.11 13.28 -5.96
N ARG A 115 -10.90 12.95 -6.99
CA ARG A 115 -12.16 12.20 -6.89
C ARG A 115 -12.10 10.83 -7.59
N ASP A 116 -10.95 10.42 -8.12
CA ASP A 116 -10.81 9.15 -8.85
C ASP A 116 -10.80 7.92 -7.92
N GLY A 117 -10.50 8.12 -6.63
CA GLY A 117 -10.41 7.09 -5.60
C GLY A 117 -9.13 6.26 -5.62
N VAL A 118 -8.11 6.68 -6.39
CA VAL A 118 -6.87 5.94 -6.62
C VAL A 118 -6.04 5.74 -5.35
N TRP A 119 -6.18 6.64 -4.37
CA TRP A 119 -5.53 6.53 -3.07
C TRP A 119 -5.83 5.20 -2.37
N ARG A 120 -7.02 4.62 -2.58
CA ARG A 120 -7.38 3.33 -1.98
C ARG A 120 -6.58 2.20 -2.61
N ASP A 121 -6.40 2.20 -3.93
CA ASP A 121 -5.55 1.21 -4.60
C ASP A 121 -4.09 1.36 -4.17
N ALA A 122 -3.61 2.59 -4.02
CA ALA A 122 -2.28 2.88 -3.49
C ALA A 122 -2.11 2.31 -2.08
N LEU A 123 -3.03 2.60 -1.16
CA LEU A 123 -2.99 2.06 0.21
C LEU A 123 -3.02 0.53 0.23
N LEU A 124 -3.95 -0.09 -0.50
CA LEU A 124 -4.18 -1.54 -0.47
C LEU A 124 -3.07 -2.35 -1.15
N SER A 125 -2.23 -1.71 -1.95
CA SER A 125 -1.03 -2.29 -2.55
C SER A 125 0.26 -1.92 -1.82
N SER A 126 0.23 -0.91 -0.97
CA SER A 126 1.39 -0.38 -0.25
C SER A 126 1.90 -1.29 0.86
N PRO A 127 3.13 -1.07 1.36
CA PRO A 127 3.64 -1.68 2.60
C PRO A 127 2.82 -1.35 3.87
N TRP A 128 2.03 -0.26 3.85
CA TRP A 128 1.24 0.21 5.00
C TRP A 128 -0.20 -0.32 5.03
N PHE A 129 -0.61 -1.14 4.08
CA PHE A 129 -1.99 -1.64 3.93
C PHE A 129 -2.65 -2.23 5.20
N HIS A 130 -1.85 -2.67 6.16
CA HIS A 130 -2.29 -3.33 7.40
C HIS A 130 -2.27 -2.41 8.63
N TRP A 131 -2.00 -1.12 8.44
CA TRP A 131 -1.79 -0.20 9.54
C TRP A 131 -3.11 0.38 10.04
N PRO A 132 -3.34 0.37 11.36
CA PRO A 132 -4.61 0.76 11.95
C PRO A 132 -4.94 2.24 11.75
N GLU A 133 -3.93 3.10 11.59
CA GLU A 133 -4.11 4.53 11.36
C GLU A 133 -4.97 4.83 10.13
N PHE A 134 -4.97 3.97 9.10
CA PHE A 134 -5.81 4.13 7.91
C PHE A 134 -7.23 3.62 8.06
N PHE A 135 -7.61 3.02 9.20
CA PHE A 135 -8.92 2.38 9.37
C PHE A 135 -10.08 3.34 9.10
N HIS A 136 -9.99 4.58 9.58
CA HIS A 136 -11.04 5.59 9.42
C HIS A 136 -11.19 6.09 7.97
N LEU A 137 -10.19 5.87 7.11
CA LEU A 137 -10.28 6.16 5.68
C LEU A 137 -10.96 5.02 4.93
N LEU A 138 -10.73 3.79 5.39
CA LEU A 138 -11.29 2.58 4.78
C LEU A 138 -12.73 2.32 5.20
N LYS A 139 -13.06 2.61 6.46
CA LYS A 139 -14.32 2.24 7.11
C LYS A 139 -15.01 3.44 7.72
N GLU A 140 -16.33 3.42 7.65
CA GLU A 140 -17.18 4.38 8.35
C GLU A 140 -18.24 3.65 9.18
N PRO A 141 -18.63 4.21 10.33
CA PRO A 141 -19.66 3.62 11.16
C PRO A 141 -21.02 3.67 10.44
N VAL A 142 -21.78 2.58 10.54
CA VAL A 142 -23.16 2.53 10.05
C VAL A 142 -24.05 3.25 11.05
N ARG A 143 -24.94 4.11 10.53
CA ARG A 143 -25.92 4.84 11.32
C ARG A 143 -27.34 4.43 10.93
N ASP A 144 -28.24 4.40 11.92
CA ASP A 144 -29.67 4.17 11.71
C ASP A 144 -30.36 5.43 11.13
N ALA A 145 -31.67 5.35 10.89
CA ALA A 145 -32.45 6.45 10.34
C ALA A 145 -32.47 7.69 11.25
N GLU A 146 -32.24 7.50 12.56
CA GLU A 146 -32.16 8.55 13.57
C GLU A 146 -30.72 9.08 13.76
N GLY A 147 -29.75 8.59 12.98
CA GLY A 147 -28.36 9.01 13.03
C GLY A 147 -27.52 8.37 14.15
N ARG A 148 -28.06 7.42 14.90
CA ARG A 148 -27.36 6.69 15.97
C ARG A 148 -26.52 5.56 15.39
N LEU A 149 -25.44 5.20 16.09
CA LEU A 149 -24.56 4.11 15.68
C LEU A 149 -25.30 2.77 15.77
N VAL A 150 -25.27 2.01 14.67
CA VAL A 150 -25.74 0.63 14.67
C VAL A 150 -24.68 -0.23 15.35
N THR A 151 -25.09 -1.04 16.32
CA THR A 151 -24.22 -2.00 17.01
C THR A 151 -24.59 -3.44 16.66
N GLU A 152 -23.59 -4.32 16.62
CA GLU A 152 -23.82 -5.75 16.48
C GLU A 152 -24.41 -6.31 17.78
N GLU A 153 -25.60 -6.90 17.71
CA GLU A 153 -26.32 -7.42 18.88
C GLU A 153 -25.50 -8.45 19.69
N ALA A 154 -24.67 -9.24 19.02
CA ALA A 154 -23.89 -10.31 19.65
C ALA A 154 -22.63 -9.83 20.40
N THR A 155 -22.06 -8.68 20.01
CA THR A 155 -20.75 -8.22 20.49
C THR A 155 -20.81 -6.84 21.14
N GLY A 156 -21.90 -6.09 20.95
CA GLY A 156 -22.01 -4.68 21.32
C GLY A 156 -21.08 -3.76 20.51
N GLY A 157 -20.37 -4.28 19.50
CA GLY A 157 -19.43 -3.53 18.69
C GLY A 157 -20.14 -2.64 17.66
N VAL A 158 -19.58 -1.47 17.35
CA VAL A 158 -20.09 -0.60 16.28
C VAL A 158 -19.95 -1.31 14.92
N LEU A 159 -21.04 -1.31 14.13
CA LEU A 159 -21.03 -1.83 12.77
C LEU A 159 -20.34 -0.84 11.83
N TYR A 160 -19.46 -1.35 10.96
CA TYR A 160 -18.73 -0.54 9.98
C TYR A 160 -19.01 -1.01 8.55
N ARG A 161 -19.10 -0.06 7.61
CA ARG A 161 -19.14 -0.32 6.17
C ARG A 161 -17.93 0.26 5.46
N ASP A 162 -17.67 -0.20 4.24
CA ASP A 162 -16.63 0.40 3.39
C ASP A 162 -17.01 1.84 3.03
N ARG A 163 -16.09 2.76 3.24
CA ARG A 163 -16.26 4.15 2.80
C ARG A 163 -16.13 4.23 1.27
N ASP A 164 -16.78 5.18 0.63
CA ASP A 164 -16.55 5.47 -0.79
C ASP A 164 -15.16 6.13 -0.97
N PRO A 165 -14.23 5.56 -1.77
CA PRO A 165 -12.94 6.18 -1.99
C PRO A 165 -13.02 7.47 -2.81
N ARG A 166 -14.12 7.76 -3.50
CA ARG A 166 -14.29 8.97 -4.32
C ARG A 166 -14.89 10.15 -3.57
N GLY A 167 -15.11 9.99 -2.26
CA GLY A 167 -15.61 11.06 -1.40
C GLY A 167 -14.68 12.28 -1.41
N GLU A 168 -15.28 13.46 -1.28
CA GLU A 168 -14.55 14.73 -1.21
C GLU A 168 -13.55 14.73 -0.03
N GLY A 169 -12.34 15.25 -0.27
CA GLY A 169 -11.27 15.33 0.72
C GLY A 169 -10.63 13.99 1.13
N MET A 170 -11.06 12.86 0.57
CA MET A 170 -10.53 11.54 0.95
C MET A 170 -9.07 11.33 0.57
N GLU A 171 -8.65 11.87 -0.57
CA GLU A 171 -7.25 11.80 -0.98
C GLU A 171 -6.35 12.64 -0.07
N ASP A 172 -6.74 13.87 0.25
CA ASP A 172 -5.97 14.73 1.15
C ASP A 172 -5.85 14.11 2.54
N ALA A 173 -6.95 13.57 3.07
CA ALA A 173 -6.95 12.85 4.33
C ALA A 173 -6.05 11.60 4.29
N PHE A 174 -6.03 10.88 3.17
CA PHE A 174 -5.08 9.78 2.96
C PHE A 174 -3.63 10.26 2.97
N MET A 175 -3.32 11.35 2.26
CA MET A 175 -1.98 11.92 2.19
C MET A 175 -1.47 12.34 3.56
N ASP A 176 -2.31 12.98 4.38
CA ASP A 176 -1.95 13.44 5.72
C ASP A 176 -1.67 12.27 6.67
N VAL A 177 -2.50 11.23 6.63
CA VAL A 177 -2.27 10.01 7.41
C VAL A 177 -1.01 9.30 6.92
N TRP A 178 -0.83 9.17 5.61
CA TRP A 178 0.35 8.51 5.07
C TRP A 178 1.64 9.22 5.46
N GLU A 179 1.70 10.54 5.35
CA GLU A 179 2.83 11.38 5.77
C GLU A 179 3.14 11.23 7.26
N ALA A 180 2.11 11.28 8.11
CA ALA A 180 2.26 11.11 9.55
C ALA A 180 2.77 9.71 9.94
N VAL A 181 2.37 8.69 9.18
CA VAL A 181 2.65 7.28 9.48
C VAL A 181 4.01 6.85 8.93
N ALA A 182 4.33 7.22 7.70
CA ALA A 182 5.52 6.75 6.98
C ALA A 182 6.84 7.18 7.63
N ASN A 183 6.86 8.35 8.28
CA ASN A 183 8.06 8.90 8.93
C ASN A 183 8.25 8.46 10.38
N LYS A 184 7.19 8.01 11.05
CA LYS A 184 7.24 7.68 12.49
C LYS A 184 7.50 6.21 12.76
N ARG A 185 7.32 5.37 11.75
CA ARG A 185 7.17 3.95 11.97
C ARG A 185 7.88 3.16 10.87
N PRO A 186 8.74 2.21 11.24
CA PRO A 186 9.52 1.46 10.28
C PRO A 186 8.63 0.52 9.46
N LEU A 187 8.96 0.37 8.18
CA LEU A 187 8.33 -0.63 7.33
C LEU A 187 8.65 -2.03 7.82
N LYS A 188 7.64 -2.90 7.88
CA LYS A 188 7.86 -4.30 8.26
C LYS A 188 8.61 -5.03 7.14
N LYS A 189 9.60 -5.84 7.53
CA LYS A 189 10.40 -6.65 6.61
C LYS A 189 10.32 -8.14 6.97
N THR A 190 10.51 -9.00 5.98
CA THR A 190 10.73 -10.44 6.18
C THR A 190 12.11 -10.68 6.80
N ALA A 191 12.36 -11.92 7.25
CA ALA A 191 13.70 -12.32 7.71
C ALA A 191 14.80 -12.16 6.64
N ARG A 192 14.41 -12.07 5.35
CA ARG A 192 15.33 -11.84 4.23
C ARG A 192 15.54 -10.35 3.93
N GLY A 193 14.93 -9.45 4.70
CA GLY A 193 15.01 -8.00 4.50
C GLY A 193 14.05 -7.45 3.44
N GLU A 194 13.11 -8.25 2.92
CA GLU A 194 12.13 -7.81 1.92
C GLU A 194 10.95 -7.10 2.60
N PHE A 195 10.42 -6.01 2.02
CA PHE A 195 9.23 -5.36 2.57
C PHE A 195 8.03 -6.30 2.55
N ILE A 196 7.27 -6.32 3.67
CA ILE A 196 6.03 -7.08 3.74
C ILE A 196 4.95 -6.35 2.93
N LEU A 197 4.50 -6.99 1.86
CA LEU A 197 3.50 -6.47 0.94
C LEU A 197 2.20 -7.28 0.98
N PRO A 198 1.05 -6.70 0.63
CA PRO A 198 -0.25 -7.38 0.70
C PRO A 198 -0.32 -8.73 -0.05
N HIS A 199 0.35 -8.88 -1.20
CA HIS A 199 0.37 -10.13 -2.00
C HIS A 199 1.13 -11.27 -1.32
N MET A 200 1.97 -10.95 -0.34
CA MET A 200 2.71 -11.94 0.46
C MET A 200 1.86 -12.49 1.61
N LEU A 201 0.76 -11.81 1.94
CA LEU A 201 -0.16 -12.29 2.95
C LEU A 201 -1.12 -13.31 2.34
N PRO A 202 -1.40 -14.41 3.07
CA PRO A 202 -2.44 -15.33 2.65
C PRO A 202 -3.79 -14.59 2.52
N PRO A 203 -4.69 -15.01 1.63
CA PRO A 203 -6.04 -14.46 1.54
C PRO A 203 -6.71 -14.42 2.93
N ARG A 204 -7.57 -13.42 3.20
CA ARG A 204 -8.19 -13.23 4.53
C ARG A 204 -8.85 -14.51 5.11
N GLY A 205 -9.33 -15.42 4.27
CA GLY A 205 -9.88 -16.72 4.68
C GLY A 205 -8.83 -17.70 5.24
N GLU A 206 -7.61 -17.66 4.73
CA GLU A 206 -6.48 -18.48 5.20
C GLU A 206 -5.87 -17.91 6.49
N TRP A 207 -5.87 -16.59 6.68
CA TRP A 207 -5.45 -15.96 7.95
C TRP A 207 -6.28 -16.44 9.15
N LYS A 208 -7.60 -16.55 8.99
CA LYS A 208 -8.48 -17.09 10.05
C LYS A 208 -8.11 -18.54 10.37
N ARG A 209 -7.78 -19.35 9.37
CA ARG A 209 -7.34 -20.74 9.56
C ARG A 209 -5.98 -20.80 10.25
N ILE A 210 -5.00 -20.02 9.80
CA ILE A 210 -3.65 -19.96 10.40
C ILE A 210 -3.72 -19.50 11.86
N GLN A 211 -4.55 -18.50 12.18
CA GLN A 211 -4.77 -18.05 13.56
C GLN A 211 -5.45 -19.12 14.42
N GLN A 212 -6.46 -19.81 13.88
CA GLN A 212 -7.09 -20.94 14.58
C GLN A 212 -6.12 -22.09 14.80
N GLN A 213 -5.25 -22.38 13.84
CA GLN A 213 -4.26 -23.45 13.91
C GLN A 213 -3.15 -23.11 14.92
N ARG A 214 -2.68 -21.85 14.95
CA ARG A 214 -1.75 -21.35 15.97
C ARG A 214 -2.37 -21.38 17.37
N ARG A 215 -3.63 -21.00 17.53
CA ARG A 215 -4.35 -21.10 18.81
C ARG A 215 -4.47 -22.54 19.28
N LYS A 216 -4.74 -23.48 18.35
CA LYS A 216 -4.78 -24.92 18.65
C LYS A 216 -3.41 -25.47 19.07
N LEU A 217 -2.34 -25.10 18.34
CA LEU A 217 -0.97 -25.49 18.67
C LEU A 217 -0.54 -24.96 20.05
N MET A 218 -0.78 -23.68 20.34
CA MET A 218 -0.46 -23.10 21.65
C MET A 218 -1.29 -23.72 22.79
N ALA A 219 -2.54 -24.10 22.53
CA ALA A 219 -3.37 -24.80 23.50
C ALA A 219 -2.92 -26.26 23.72
N GLN A 220 -2.34 -26.90 22.70
CA GLN A 220 -1.74 -28.23 22.81
C GLN A 220 -0.41 -28.18 23.58
N GLU A 221 0.46 -27.23 23.28
CA GLU A 221 1.71 -27.01 24.01
C GLU A 221 1.45 -26.66 25.49
N ALA A 222 0.42 -25.85 25.78
CA ALA A 222 0.01 -25.55 27.15
C ALA A 222 -0.59 -26.77 27.89
N ALA A 223 -1.14 -27.75 27.16
CA ALA A 223 -1.65 -28.99 27.75
C ALA A 223 -0.55 -30.05 27.96
N GLU A 224 0.56 -29.98 27.21
CA GLU A 224 1.72 -30.86 27.35
C GLU A 224 2.66 -30.44 28.50
N ILE A 225 2.61 -29.17 28.94
CA ILE A 225 3.23 -28.71 30.19
C ILE A 225 2.28 -29.06 31.35
N GLY A 226 2.23 -30.35 31.69
CA GLY A 226 1.52 -30.84 32.87
C GLY A 226 2.08 -30.24 34.18
N PRO A 227 1.33 -30.31 35.30
CA PRO A 227 1.75 -29.69 36.55
C PRO A 227 3.07 -30.31 37.01
N CYS A 228 4.02 -29.44 37.37
CA CYS A 228 5.26 -29.83 38.03
C CYS A 228 4.89 -30.69 39.25
N ALA A 229 5.28 -31.97 39.23
CA ALA A 229 5.11 -32.87 40.37
C ALA A 229 5.99 -32.32 41.51
N SER A 230 5.36 -31.58 42.42
CA SER A 230 5.98 -31.13 43.66
C SER A 230 6.31 -32.35 44.53
N CYS A 231 7.59 -32.50 44.86
CA CYS A 231 8.09 -33.35 45.94
C CYS A 231 7.58 -32.88 47.32
#